data_AF-A0A4U0U6I5-F1
#
_entry.id   AF-A0A4U0U6I5-F1
#
_cell.length_a   1.000
_cell.length_b   1.000
_cell.length_c   1.000
_cell.angle_alpha   90.00
_cell.angle_beta   90.00
_cell.angle_gamma   90.00
#
_symmetry.space_group_name_H-M   'P 1'
#
loop_
_entity.id
_entity.type
_entity.pdbx_description
1 polymer ?
#
loop_
_entity_poly.entity_id
_entity_poly.type
_entity_poly.pdbx_seq_one_letter_code
_entity_poly.pdbx_strand_id
1 'polypeptide(L)'
;MVTHEVDGVLKVFKDGGIRENNPSGAALSEFHALYEGRASEPALLLSVGAGRVQPEKSDFDGRGLFGRFANLSTLRSLMYLQTPRIVQDAKVKYIEGQRQHYQMREAAHGENSWYKRIDVAGLEAMQQDEWIQGSYNDLKNFPGGATLTAIEEATEKDLHRPFDNILDSYTAPRMMLKQTAEKLVRQRRARERLGGPRWSTFAGMGSKIIRGGKGVVDRRSPS
;
A
#
# COMPACT_ATOMS: atom_id res chain seq x y z
N MET A 1 -18.87 -9.65 11.30
CA MET A 1 -20.08 -9.27 10.53
C MET A 1 -20.73 -8.14 11.29
N VAL A 2 -20.98 -7.01 10.62
CA VAL A 2 -21.57 -5.82 11.26
C VAL A 2 -22.92 -5.57 10.61
N THR A 3 -23.96 -5.39 11.42
CA THR A 3 -25.30 -5.03 10.95
C THR A 3 -25.53 -3.55 11.22
N HIS A 4 -25.95 -2.80 10.20
CA HIS A 4 -26.33 -1.40 10.36
C HIS A 4 -27.53 -1.07 9.48
N GLU A 5 -28.42 -0.24 10.00
CA GLU A 5 -29.57 0.25 9.26
C GLU A 5 -29.13 1.42 8.37
N VAL A 6 -29.39 1.32 7.07
CA VAL A 6 -29.09 2.38 6.10
C VAL A 6 -30.35 2.59 5.26
N ASP A 7 -30.91 3.79 5.33
CA ASP A 7 -32.14 4.19 4.64
C ASP A 7 -33.35 3.30 4.99
N GLY A 8 -33.50 2.91 6.27
CA GLY A 8 -34.61 2.06 6.73
C GLY A 8 -34.44 0.58 6.38
N VAL A 9 -33.33 0.18 5.74
CA VAL A 9 -33.03 -1.21 5.39
C VAL A 9 -31.88 -1.71 6.24
N LEU A 10 -32.10 -2.84 6.93
CA LEU A 10 -31.04 -3.53 7.67
C LEU A 10 -30.03 -4.12 6.67
N LYS A 11 -28.81 -3.58 6.67
CA LYS A 11 -27.73 -4.07 5.81
C LYS A 11 -26.72 -4.86 6.64
N VAL A 12 -26.26 -5.96 6.07
CA VAL A 12 -25.22 -6.83 6.64
C VAL A 12 -23.92 -6.57 5.90
N PHE A 13 -22.92 -6.08 6.64
CA PHE A 13 -21.59 -5.83 6.13
C PHE A 13 -20.65 -6.96 6.50
N LYS A 14 -19.98 -7.50 5.48
CA LYS A 14 -18.86 -8.42 5.58
C LYS A 14 -17.60 -7.74 5.05
N ASP A 15 -16.45 -8.33 5.33
CA ASP A 15 -15.16 -7.84 4.83
C ASP A 15 -15.17 -7.76 3.29
N GLY A 16 -14.64 -6.66 2.75
CA GLY A 16 -14.49 -6.42 1.31
C GLY A 16 -13.62 -7.48 0.63
N GLY A 17 -12.71 -8.12 1.37
CA GLY A 17 -11.89 -9.23 0.88
C GLY A 17 -12.68 -10.48 0.48
N ILE A 18 -13.99 -10.55 0.78
CA ILE A 18 -14.89 -11.61 0.27
C ILE A 18 -15.35 -11.34 -1.17
N ARG A 19 -15.29 -10.08 -1.61
CA ARG A 19 -15.67 -9.66 -2.96
C ARG A 19 -14.46 -9.43 -3.87
N GLU A 20 -13.46 -8.72 -3.37
CA GLU A 20 -12.24 -8.42 -4.12
C GLU A 20 -11.10 -8.21 -3.12
N ASN A 21 -10.12 -9.11 -3.12
CA ASN A 21 -8.98 -9.03 -2.20
C ASN A 21 -7.95 -7.96 -2.62
N ASN A 22 -8.02 -7.46 -3.85
CA ASN A 22 -7.22 -6.33 -4.35
C ASN A 22 -8.16 -5.34 -5.07
N PRO A 23 -8.63 -4.26 -4.41
CA PRO A 23 -9.66 -3.36 -4.94
C PRO A 23 -9.19 -2.43 -6.07
N SER A 24 -8.04 -2.71 -6.69
CA SER A 24 -7.52 -1.91 -7.81
C SER A 24 -8.43 -1.91 -9.04
N GLY A 25 -9.16 -3.01 -9.30
CA GLY A 25 -10.13 -3.09 -10.38
C GLY A 25 -11.37 -2.24 -10.10
N ALA A 26 -11.93 -2.35 -8.89
CA ALA A 26 -13.00 -1.47 -8.45
C ALA A 26 -12.61 0.01 -8.50
N ALA A 27 -11.42 0.38 -8.02
CA ALA A 27 -10.94 1.76 -8.04
C ALA A 27 -10.80 2.32 -9.47
N LEU A 28 -10.33 1.51 -10.42
CA LEU A 28 -10.26 1.89 -11.84
C LEU A 28 -11.67 2.06 -12.44
N SER A 29 -12.58 1.15 -12.11
CA SER A 29 -13.96 1.19 -12.61
C SER A 29 -14.69 2.44 -12.10
N GLU A 30 -14.51 2.79 -10.83
CA GLU A 30 -15.02 4.02 -10.24
C GLU A 30 -14.40 5.27 -10.90
N PHE A 31 -13.09 5.25 -11.18
CA PHE A 31 -12.43 6.33 -11.92
C PHE A 31 -13.10 6.55 -13.29
N HIS A 32 -13.32 5.50 -14.06
CA HIS A 32 -13.99 5.62 -15.37
C HIS A 32 -15.41 6.18 -15.24
N ALA A 33 -16.17 5.76 -14.23
CA ALA A 33 -17.52 6.30 -13.98
C ALA A 33 -17.50 7.80 -13.62
N LEU A 34 -16.51 8.25 -12.83
CA LEU A 34 -16.41 9.65 -12.39
C LEU A 34 -15.82 10.59 -13.46
N TYR A 35 -14.96 10.06 -14.33
CA TYR A 35 -14.19 10.83 -15.30
C TYR A 35 -14.55 10.51 -16.76
N GLU A 36 -15.70 9.88 -16.99
CA GLU A 36 -16.23 9.60 -18.32
C GLU A 36 -16.23 10.86 -19.20
N GLY A 37 -15.64 10.75 -20.40
CA GLY A 37 -15.48 11.86 -21.34
C GLY A 37 -14.47 12.93 -20.94
N ARG A 38 -13.84 12.84 -19.76
CA ARG A 38 -12.84 13.81 -19.25
C ARG A 38 -11.42 13.24 -19.20
N ALA A 39 -11.28 11.97 -18.87
CA ALA A 39 -9.99 11.27 -18.85
C ALA A 39 -10.18 9.79 -19.16
N SER A 40 -9.37 9.26 -20.07
CA SER A 40 -9.35 7.84 -20.43
C SER A 40 -8.55 6.99 -19.46
N GLU A 41 -7.65 7.59 -18.68
CA GLU A 41 -6.76 6.88 -17.77
C GLU A 41 -6.41 7.74 -16.55
N PRO A 42 -6.20 7.12 -15.38
CA PRO A 42 -5.79 7.85 -14.18
C PRO A 42 -4.36 8.34 -14.36
N ALA A 43 -4.04 9.47 -13.72
CA ALA A 43 -2.65 9.93 -13.71
C ALA A 43 -1.72 8.97 -12.96
N LEU A 44 -2.22 8.26 -11.95
CA LEU A 44 -1.51 7.24 -11.20
C LEU A 44 -2.54 6.37 -10.47
N LEU A 45 -2.36 5.06 -10.50
CA LEU A 45 -3.02 4.09 -9.63
C LEU A 45 -1.92 3.25 -8.95
N LEU A 46 -1.73 3.49 -7.65
CA LEU A 46 -0.76 2.75 -6.83
C LEU A 46 -1.51 1.70 -6.00
N SER A 47 -1.28 0.42 -6.32
CA SER A 47 -1.78 -0.73 -5.57
C SER A 47 -0.72 -1.19 -4.56
N VAL A 48 -1.11 -1.36 -3.30
CA VAL A 48 -0.21 -1.82 -2.23
C VAL A 48 -0.80 -3.08 -1.62
N GLY A 49 -0.11 -4.20 -1.76
CA GLY A 49 -0.50 -5.48 -1.19
C GLY A 49 0.17 -5.76 0.15
N ALA A 50 -0.47 -6.61 0.94
CA ALA A 50 0.00 -7.01 2.28
C ALA A 50 0.97 -8.20 2.27
N GLY A 51 1.42 -8.65 1.10
CA GLY A 51 2.34 -9.79 0.97
C GLY A 51 2.20 -10.52 -0.36
N ARG A 52 3.23 -11.26 -0.79
CA ARG A 52 3.21 -12.14 -1.98
C ARG A 52 3.77 -13.52 -1.67
N VAL A 53 3.13 -14.59 -2.15
CA VAL A 53 3.67 -15.95 -2.02
C VAL A 53 4.71 -16.20 -3.11
N GLN A 54 5.98 -16.42 -2.74
CA GLN A 54 7.02 -16.79 -3.71
C GLN A 54 6.80 -18.23 -4.20
N PRO A 55 6.64 -18.47 -5.53
CA PRO A 55 6.37 -19.80 -6.06
C PRO A 55 7.61 -20.72 -6.09
N GLU A 56 8.83 -20.19 -6.01
CA GLU A 56 10.06 -21.02 -6.06
C GLU A 56 11.08 -20.60 -4.98
N LYS A 57 10.85 -21.12 -3.77
CA LYS A 57 11.84 -21.41 -2.71
C LYS A 57 11.18 -22.21 -1.58
N SER A 58 10.21 -23.05 -1.94
CA SER A 58 9.48 -23.90 -1.02
C SER A 58 10.17 -25.23 -0.74
N ASP A 59 11.50 -25.29 -0.89
CA ASP A 59 12.31 -26.37 -0.36
C ASP A 59 13.22 -25.78 0.73
N PHE A 60 12.91 -26.15 1.97
CA PHE A 60 13.76 -26.09 3.17
C PHE A 60 13.81 -24.85 4.08
N ASP A 61 13.04 -23.77 3.86
CA ASP A 61 13.01 -22.64 4.80
C ASP A 61 11.60 -22.21 5.23
N GLY A 62 10.80 -23.19 5.70
CA GLY A 62 9.60 -22.95 6.52
C GLY A 62 9.91 -22.36 7.91
N ARG A 63 10.90 -21.46 8.00
CA ARG A 63 11.24 -20.71 9.21
C ARG A 63 10.51 -19.37 9.15
N GLY A 64 9.25 -19.37 9.60
CA GLY A 64 8.64 -18.13 10.09
C GLY A 64 9.47 -17.53 11.24
N LEU A 65 9.04 -16.38 11.75
CA LEU A 65 9.66 -15.66 12.88
C LEU A 65 9.97 -16.57 14.11
N PHE A 66 9.26 -17.70 14.23
CA PHE A 66 9.44 -18.75 15.23
C PHE A 66 10.76 -19.55 15.13
N GLY A 67 11.49 -19.49 14.01
CA GLY A 67 12.72 -20.25 13.81
C GLY A 67 13.94 -19.73 14.59
N ARG A 68 13.85 -18.53 15.19
CA ARG A 68 14.95 -17.92 15.95
C ARG A 68 14.86 -18.12 17.47
N PHE A 69 13.73 -18.58 18.03
CA PHE A 69 13.51 -18.54 19.48
C PHE A 69 12.81 -19.75 20.14
N ALA A 70 12.54 -20.89 19.48
CA ALA A 70 11.75 -21.96 20.09
C ALA A 70 12.35 -23.37 20.01
N ASN A 71 12.29 -24.08 21.16
CA ASN A 71 12.64 -25.49 21.32
C ASN A 71 11.79 -26.41 20.42
N LEU A 72 12.42 -27.43 19.84
CA LEU A 72 11.92 -28.29 18.77
C LEU A 72 10.62 -29.07 19.07
N SER A 73 10.30 -29.34 20.34
CA SER A 73 9.20 -30.22 20.75
C SER A 73 7.83 -29.54 20.77
N THR A 74 7.76 -28.25 21.12
CA THR A 74 6.50 -27.47 21.21
C THR A 74 6.02 -26.97 19.84
N LEU A 75 6.94 -26.82 18.89
CA LEU A 75 6.64 -26.43 17.51
C LEU A 75 5.86 -27.51 16.75
N ARG A 76 6.13 -28.79 17.06
CA ARG A 76 5.46 -29.92 16.42
C ARG A 76 3.96 -29.90 16.71
N SER A 77 3.57 -29.67 17.97
CA SER A 77 2.14 -29.62 18.36
C SER A 77 1.38 -28.42 17.79
N LEU A 78 2.05 -27.28 17.60
CA LEU A 78 1.45 -26.08 16.99
C LEU A 78 1.32 -26.19 15.46
N MET A 79 2.27 -26.82 14.77
CA MET A 79 2.18 -27.08 13.33
C MET A 79 1.05 -28.06 12.97
N TYR A 80 0.77 -29.05 13.82
CA TYR A 80 -0.35 -29.98 13.61
C TYR A 80 -1.74 -29.36 13.82
N LEU A 81 -1.82 -28.14 14.38
CA LEU A 81 -3.08 -27.41 14.57
C LEU A 81 -3.39 -26.44 13.42
N GLN A 82 -2.49 -26.28 12.44
CA GLN A 82 -2.79 -25.49 11.25
C GLN A 82 -3.76 -26.27 10.36
N THR A 83 -5.03 -25.89 10.45
CA THR A 83 -6.12 -26.45 9.65
C THR A 83 -5.83 -26.23 8.16
N PRO A 84 -5.91 -27.25 7.29
CA PRO A 84 -5.61 -27.14 5.85
C PRO A 84 -6.42 -26.06 5.11
N ARG A 85 -7.52 -25.59 5.70
CA ARG A 85 -8.39 -24.52 5.19
C ARG A 85 -7.72 -23.14 5.17
N ILE A 86 -6.92 -22.79 6.18
CA ILE A 86 -6.30 -21.45 6.28
C ILE A 86 -5.26 -21.25 5.16
N VAL A 87 -4.52 -22.31 4.85
CA VAL A 87 -3.55 -22.32 3.74
C VAL A 87 -4.26 -22.27 2.38
N GLN A 88 -5.43 -22.89 2.25
CA GLN A 88 -6.24 -22.83 1.02
C GLN A 88 -6.81 -21.42 0.78
N ASP A 89 -7.37 -20.79 1.81
CA ASP A 89 -7.95 -19.44 1.69
C ASP A 89 -6.89 -18.38 1.36
N ALA A 90 -5.72 -18.45 1.98
CA ALA A 90 -4.59 -17.55 1.66
C ALA A 90 -4.11 -17.72 0.21
N LYS A 91 -4.03 -18.96 -0.29
CA LYS A 91 -3.68 -19.26 -1.69
C LYS A 91 -4.72 -18.73 -2.67
N VAL A 92 -6.01 -18.92 -2.39
CA VAL A 92 -7.11 -18.42 -3.24
C VAL A 92 -7.06 -16.90 -3.33
N LYS A 93 -6.93 -16.21 -2.19
CA LYS A 93 -6.79 -14.75 -2.10
C LYS A 93 -5.58 -14.21 -2.86
N TYR A 94 -4.46 -14.94 -2.84
CA TYR A 94 -3.27 -14.60 -3.62
C TYR A 94 -3.49 -14.76 -5.11
N ILE A 95 -4.05 -15.89 -5.56
CA ILE A 95 -4.36 -16.15 -6.97
C ILE A 95 -5.27 -15.05 -7.54
N GLU A 96 -6.29 -14.67 -6.78
CA GLU A 96 -7.19 -13.58 -7.16
C GLU A 96 -6.46 -12.24 -7.25
N GLY A 97 -5.64 -11.91 -6.24
CA GLY A 97 -4.84 -10.70 -6.21
C GLY A 97 -3.85 -10.62 -7.38
N GLN A 98 -3.21 -11.74 -7.75
CA GLN A 98 -2.31 -11.83 -8.90
C GLN A 98 -3.07 -11.71 -10.21
N ARG A 99 -4.22 -12.38 -10.37
CA ARG A 99 -5.06 -12.22 -11.57
C ARG A 99 -5.44 -10.76 -11.79
N GLN A 100 -5.86 -10.08 -10.73
CA GLN A 100 -6.18 -8.66 -10.79
C GLN A 100 -4.94 -7.82 -11.14
N HIS A 101 -3.77 -8.16 -10.60
CA HIS A 101 -2.51 -7.52 -10.99
C HIS A 101 -2.25 -7.60 -12.50
N TYR A 102 -2.34 -8.81 -13.06
CA TYR A 102 -2.09 -9.05 -14.48
C TYR A 102 -3.05 -8.25 -15.36
N GLN A 103 -4.36 -8.27 -15.06
CA GLN A 103 -5.37 -7.52 -15.80
C GLN A 103 -5.10 -6.00 -15.75
N MET A 104 -4.78 -5.47 -14.57
CA MET A 104 -4.47 -4.06 -14.41
C MET A 104 -3.19 -3.65 -15.14
N ARG A 105 -2.17 -4.52 -15.11
CA ARG A 105 -0.91 -4.30 -15.82
C ARG A 105 -1.11 -4.32 -17.32
N GLU A 106 -1.93 -5.23 -17.84
CA GLU A 106 -2.29 -5.26 -19.26
C GLU A 106 -3.05 -4.00 -19.68
N ALA A 107 -4.07 -3.61 -18.90
CA ALA A 107 -4.85 -2.39 -19.14
C ALA A 107 -3.98 -1.12 -19.13
N ALA A 108 -2.94 -1.11 -18.31
CA ALA A 108 -2.00 0.00 -18.22
C ALA A 108 -0.83 -0.11 -19.23
N HIS A 109 -0.75 -1.16 -20.03
CA HIS A 109 0.38 -1.43 -20.92
C HIS A 109 1.75 -1.52 -20.20
N GLY A 110 1.76 -2.08 -18.99
CA GLY A 110 2.95 -2.30 -18.18
C GLY A 110 3.05 -1.38 -16.95
N GLU A 111 3.90 -1.74 -15.99
CA GLU A 111 4.09 -0.94 -14.77
C GLU A 111 5.05 0.23 -14.96
N ASN A 112 5.42 0.57 -16.20
CA ASN A 112 6.09 1.83 -16.54
C ASN A 112 5.08 2.98 -16.76
N SER A 113 3.78 2.71 -16.77
CA SER A 113 2.73 3.71 -17.06
C SER A 113 2.04 4.27 -15.78
N TRP A 114 0.70 4.41 -15.77
CA TRP A 114 -0.08 4.89 -14.64
C TRP A 114 -0.34 3.84 -13.55
N TYR A 115 -0.31 2.54 -13.86
CA TYR A 115 -0.48 1.49 -12.84
C TYR A 115 0.86 1.09 -12.23
N LYS A 116 0.91 1.00 -10.89
CA LYS A 116 2.07 0.57 -10.11
C LYS A 116 1.60 -0.39 -9.02
N ARG A 117 2.34 -1.46 -8.74
CA ARG A 117 2.06 -2.36 -7.62
C ARG A 117 3.26 -2.57 -6.72
N ILE A 118 3.03 -2.59 -5.41
CA ILE A 118 4.03 -2.95 -4.40
C ILE A 118 3.46 -4.09 -3.58
N ASP A 119 4.13 -5.23 -3.60
CA ASP A 119 3.84 -6.37 -2.74
C ASP A 119 5.13 -6.81 -2.05
N VAL A 120 5.11 -6.81 -0.72
CA VAL A 120 6.28 -7.15 0.10
C VAL A 120 6.47 -8.68 0.15
N ALA A 121 7.69 -9.15 -0.12
CA ALA A 121 8.09 -10.54 0.15
C ALA A 121 8.49 -10.74 1.62
N GLY A 122 8.39 -11.96 2.14
CA GLY A 122 8.83 -12.33 3.49
C GLY A 122 7.72 -12.29 4.56
N LEU A 123 6.49 -11.96 4.17
CA LEU A 123 5.31 -11.94 5.05
C LEU A 123 4.35 -13.11 4.79
N GLU A 124 4.76 -14.09 3.97
CA GLU A 124 3.91 -15.19 3.49
C GLU A 124 3.44 -16.12 4.61
N ALA A 125 4.29 -16.31 5.62
CA ALA A 125 4.03 -17.18 6.75
C ALA A 125 3.30 -16.48 7.92
N MET A 126 3.19 -15.15 7.87
CA MET A 126 2.58 -14.35 8.91
C MET A 126 1.05 -14.46 8.82
N GLN A 127 0.39 -14.78 9.93
CA GLN A 127 -1.08 -14.78 9.96
C GLN A 127 -1.62 -13.36 10.06
N GLN A 128 -2.80 -13.12 9.49
CA GLN A 128 -3.42 -11.78 9.47
C GLN A 128 -3.71 -11.24 10.88
N ASP A 129 -3.96 -12.13 11.84
CA ASP A 129 -4.22 -11.85 13.25
C ASP A 129 -3.00 -12.06 14.16
N GLU A 130 -1.81 -12.30 13.58
CA GLU A 130 -0.59 -12.53 14.32
C GLU A 130 -0.11 -11.27 15.05
N TRP A 131 -0.40 -11.16 16.35
CA TRP A 131 -0.06 -10.00 17.17
C TRP A 131 0.86 -10.36 18.34
N ILE A 132 2.15 -10.58 18.03
CA ILE A 132 3.14 -11.11 18.97
C ILE A 132 3.86 -9.98 19.69
N GLN A 133 3.82 -10.02 21.01
CA GLN A 133 4.56 -9.09 21.87
C GLN A 133 6.07 -9.22 21.64
N GLY A 134 6.78 -8.08 21.62
CA GLY A 134 8.22 -8.06 21.40
C GLY A 134 8.82 -6.68 21.60
N SER A 135 10.06 -6.47 21.17
CA SER A 135 10.63 -5.12 21.18
C SER A 135 10.18 -4.34 19.95
N TYR A 136 10.00 -3.04 20.06
CA TYR A 136 9.66 -2.14 18.94
C TYR A 136 10.09 -0.71 19.26
N ASN A 137 10.87 -0.07 18.38
CA ASN A 137 11.35 1.32 18.53
C ASN A 137 11.75 1.69 19.97
N ASP A 138 12.79 1.02 20.48
CA ASP A 138 13.34 1.11 21.85
C ASP A 138 12.45 0.64 23.01
N LEU A 139 11.16 0.37 22.76
CA LEU A 139 10.24 -0.18 23.75
C LEU A 139 10.45 -1.70 23.86
N LYS A 140 10.81 -2.17 25.05
CA LYS A 140 10.80 -3.61 25.36
C LYS A 140 9.38 -4.05 25.68
N ASN A 141 9.03 -5.28 25.29
CA ASN A 141 7.74 -5.91 25.62
C ASN A 141 6.50 -5.15 25.09
N PHE A 142 6.62 -4.47 23.95
CA PHE A 142 5.52 -3.81 23.27
C PHE A 142 4.52 -4.83 22.69
N PRO A 143 3.20 -4.71 22.95
CA PRO A 143 2.19 -5.57 22.33
C PRO A 143 2.24 -5.47 20.80
N GLY A 144 2.43 -6.60 20.12
CA GLY A 144 2.63 -6.63 18.67
C GLY A 144 4.03 -6.20 18.21
N GLY A 145 4.96 -5.91 19.12
CA GLY A 145 6.28 -5.38 18.76
C GLY A 145 7.11 -6.31 17.89
N ALA A 146 7.04 -7.63 18.12
CA ALA A 146 7.72 -8.61 17.27
C ALA A 146 7.11 -8.66 15.87
N THR A 147 5.77 -8.63 15.78
CA THR A 147 5.06 -8.58 14.49
C THR A 147 5.43 -7.33 13.70
N LEU A 148 5.35 -6.15 14.33
CA LEU A 148 5.65 -4.87 13.67
C LEU A 148 7.10 -4.82 13.17
N THR A 149 8.04 -5.27 14.02
CA THR A 149 9.47 -5.35 13.64
C THR A 149 9.65 -6.26 12.42
N ALA A 150 9.01 -7.43 12.39
CA ALA A 150 9.10 -8.34 11.25
C ALA A 150 8.52 -7.72 9.96
N ILE A 151 7.41 -6.98 10.05
CA ILE A 151 6.82 -6.24 8.92
C ILE A 151 7.79 -5.18 8.41
N GLU A 152 8.39 -4.39 9.30
CA GLU A 152 9.37 -3.35 8.94
C GLU A 152 10.61 -3.96 8.29
N GLU A 153 11.18 -5.02 8.87
CA GLU A 153 12.35 -5.70 8.33
C GLU A 153 12.08 -6.30 6.93
N ALA A 154 10.93 -6.94 6.74
CA ALA A 154 10.53 -7.50 5.44
C ALA A 154 10.33 -6.39 4.40
N THR A 155 9.65 -5.31 4.79
CA THR A 155 9.41 -4.15 3.93
C THR A 155 10.72 -3.49 3.53
N GLU A 156 11.61 -3.23 4.48
CA GLU A 156 12.89 -2.58 4.23
C GLU A 156 13.78 -3.43 3.32
N LYS A 157 13.81 -4.74 3.56
CA LYS A 157 14.52 -5.70 2.71
C LYS A 157 13.97 -5.71 1.28
N ASP A 158 12.65 -5.74 1.11
CA ASP A 158 12.03 -5.77 -0.23
C ASP A 158 12.21 -4.42 -0.96
N LEU A 159 12.16 -3.30 -0.24
CA LEU A 159 12.42 -1.99 -0.83
C LEU A 159 13.87 -1.86 -1.34
N HIS A 160 14.83 -2.45 -0.62
CA HIS A 160 16.26 -2.33 -0.93
C HIS A 160 16.81 -3.44 -1.83
N ARG A 161 15.99 -4.42 -2.22
CA ARG A 161 16.43 -5.49 -3.13
C ARG A 161 16.75 -4.93 -4.54
N PRO A 162 17.65 -5.57 -5.29
CA PRO A 162 17.90 -5.23 -6.68
C PRO A 162 16.69 -5.57 -7.57
N PHE A 163 16.73 -5.08 -8.81
CA PHE A 163 15.76 -5.47 -9.84
C PHE A 163 15.82 -6.99 -10.06
N ASP A 164 14.66 -7.61 -10.10
CA ASP A 164 14.47 -9.05 -10.35
C ASP A 164 13.51 -9.20 -11.54
N ASN A 165 13.98 -9.77 -12.66
CA ASN A 165 13.19 -9.89 -13.89
C ASN A 165 12.05 -10.91 -13.81
N ILE A 166 12.02 -11.76 -12.77
CA ILE A 166 10.91 -12.68 -12.51
C ILE A 166 9.79 -11.92 -11.79
N LEU A 167 10.16 -10.98 -10.92
CA LEU A 167 9.24 -10.31 -10.00
C LEU A 167 8.84 -8.89 -10.44
N ASP A 168 9.74 -8.19 -11.12
CA ASP A 168 9.60 -6.79 -11.51
C ASP A 168 9.42 -6.68 -13.02
N SER A 169 8.45 -5.89 -13.46
CA SER A 169 8.24 -5.68 -14.89
C SER A 169 9.04 -4.51 -15.47
N TYR A 170 9.53 -3.60 -14.63
CA TYR A 170 10.12 -2.34 -15.09
C TYR A 170 11.35 -1.87 -14.29
N THR A 171 11.26 -1.83 -12.96
CA THR A 171 12.36 -1.33 -12.11
C THR A 171 12.25 -1.88 -10.70
N ALA A 172 13.36 -1.83 -9.94
CA ALA A 172 13.38 -2.22 -8.53
C ALA A 172 12.38 -1.38 -7.69
N PRO A 173 11.81 -1.94 -6.59
CA PRO A 173 10.72 -1.32 -5.84
C PRO A 173 10.99 0.11 -5.36
N ARG A 174 12.16 0.36 -4.77
CA ARG A 174 12.52 1.71 -4.28
C ARG A 174 12.63 2.73 -5.40
N MET A 175 13.09 2.32 -6.59
CA MET A 175 13.16 3.23 -7.74
C MET A 175 11.76 3.56 -8.26
N MET A 176 10.88 2.55 -8.36
CA MET A 176 9.48 2.76 -8.75
C MET A 176 8.79 3.76 -7.80
N LEU A 177 8.99 3.60 -6.49
CA LEU A 177 8.46 4.52 -5.48
C LEU A 177 9.01 5.94 -5.62
N LYS A 178 10.32 6.09 -5.84
CA LYS A 178 10.94 7.41 -6.06
C LYS A 178 10.33 8.12 -7.28
N GLN A 179 10.21 7.41 -8.40
CA GLN A 179 9.59 7.95 -9.61
C GLN A 179 8.11 8.29 -9.40
N THR A 180 7.40 7.46 -8.64
CA THR A 180 5.99 7.67 -8.30
C THR A 180 5.82 8.92 -7.44
N ALA A 181 6.65 9.10 -6.41
CA ALA A 181 6.67 10.29 -5.57
C ALA A 181 7.02 11.54 -6.38
N GLU A 182 8.00 11.46 -7.28
CA GLU A 182 8.37 12.56 -8.18
C GLU A 182 7.21 12.96 -9.09
N LYS A 183 6.50 11.99 -9.68
CA LYS A 183 5.31 12.24 -10.50
C LYS A 183 4.23 12.99 -9.71
N LEU A 184 3.94 12.55 -8.49
CA LEU A 184 2.97 13.19 -7.61
C LEU A 184 3.34 14.65 -7.31
N VAL A 185 4.61 14.92 -6.99
CA VAL A 185 5.11 16.27 -6.72
C VAL A 185 5.03 17.15 -7.97
N ARG A 186 5.48 16.64 -9.12
CA ARG A 186 5.41 17.38 -10.40
C ARG A 186 3.96 17.70 -10.78
N GLN A 187 3.06 16.73 -10.65
CA GLN A 187 1.64 16.91 -10.96
C GLN A 187 0.98 17.92 -10.02
N ARG A 188 1.28 17.86 -8.72
CA ARG A 188 0.81 18.84 -7.74
C ARG A 188 1.25 20.25 -8.14
N ARG A 189 2.55 20.46 -8.37
CA ARG A 189 3.12 21.76 -8.76
C ARG A 189 2.53 22.29 -10.07
N ALA A 190 2.31 21.41 -11.05
CA ALA A 190 1.64 21.78 -12.30
C ALA A 190 0.20 22.27 -12.05
N ARG A 191 -0.56 21.55 -11.22
CA ARG A 191 -1.92 21.96 -10.83
C ARG A 191 -1.93 23.26 -10.03
N GLU A 192 -0.95 23.50 -9.17
CA GLU A 192 -0.82 24.76 -8.41
C GLU A 192 -0.60 25.95 -9.36
N ARG A 193 0.23 25.80 -10.41
CA ARG A 193 0.45 26.85 -11.43
C ARG A 193 -0.80 27.19 -12.24
N LEU A 194 -1.67 26.20 -12.49
CA LEU A 194 -2.95 26.42 -13.18
C LEU A 194 -3.96 27.18 -12.31
N GLY A 195 -3.75 27.23 -10.99
CA GLY A 195 -4.64 27.93 -10.06
C GLY A 195 -6.06 27.34 -10.04
N GLY A 196 -7.02 28.18 -9.64
CA GLY A 196 -8.44 27.82 -9.57
C GLY A 196 -9.00 27.71 -8.14
N PRO A 197 -10.33 27.52 -8.02
CA PRO A 197 -11.05 27.60 -6.73
C PRO A 197 -10.49 26.68 -5.65
N ARG A 198 -10.00 25.50 -6.03
CA ARG A 198 -9.32 24.57 -5.12
C ARG A 198 -8.16 25.23 -4.38
N TRP A 199 -7.32 25.99 -5.07
CA TRP A 199 -6.11 26.57 -4.50
C TRP A 199 -6.35 27.88 -3.77
N SER A 200 -7.26 28.71 -4.29
CA SER A 200 -7.64 29.96 -3.65
C SER A 200 -8.48 29.75 -2.40
N THR A 201 -9.44 28.81 -2.45
CA THR A 201 -10.49 28.67 -1.43
C THR A 201 -10.20 27.54 -0.45
N PHE A 202 -9.75 26.37 -0.91
CA PHE A 202 -9.54 25.21 -0.04
C PHE A 202 -8.10 25.09 0.48
N ALA A 203 -7.10 25.43 -0.33
CA ALA A 203 -5.69 25.44 0.09
C ALA A 203 -5.23 26.77 0.67
N GLY A 204 -6.08 27.81 0.66
CA GLY A 204 -5.82 29.10 1.29
C GLY A 204 -4.70 29.93 0.66
N MET A 205 -4.21 29.60 -0.54
CA MET A 205 -3.11 30.34 -1.17
C MET A 205 -3.51 31.75 -1.67
N GLY A 206 -4.82 32.04 -1.73
CA GLY A 206 -5.34 33.36 -2.10
C GLY A 206 -5.47 34.35 -0.94
N SER A 207 -5.33 33.93 0.32
CA SER A 207 -5.41 34.83 1.46
C SER A 207 -4.03 35.47 1.71
N LYS A 208 -3.96 36.80 1.63
CA LYS A 208 -2.78 37.62 1.96
C LYS A 208 -2.44 37.59 3.46
N ILE A 209 -2.49 36.45 4.13
CA ILE A 209 -2.29 36.33 5.58
C ILE A 209 -0.85 35.95 5.95
N ILE A 210 0.01 35.57 4.99
CA ILE A 210 1.44 35.29 5.26
C ILE A 210 2.35 36.17 4.40
N ARG A 211 2.35 37.48 4.66
CA ARG A 211 3.54 38.35 4.46
C ARG A 211 3.71 39.23 5.68
N GLY A 212 4.03 38.60 6.81
CA GLY A 212 4.52 39.28 7.99
C GLY A 212 6.04 39.45 7.93
N GLY A 213 6.48 40.71 7.80
CA GLY A 213 7.70 41.18 8.45
C GLY A 213 9.00 41.17 7.62
N LYS A 214 9.21 42.23 6.85
CA LYS A 214 10.35 43.15 7.06
C LYS A 214 10.06 44.45 6.31
N GLY A 215 9.83 45.50 7.07
CA GLY A 215 9.58 46.83 6.56
C GLY A 215 10.78 47.36 5.79
N VAL A 216 10.51 47.91 4.61
CA VAL A 216 11.36 48.92 4.00
C VAL A 216 10.55 50.20 4.05
N VAL A 217 10.99 51.11 4.92
CA VAL A 217 10.46 52.46 5.01
C VAL A 217 10.88 53.18 3.73
N ASP A 218 9.91 53.53 2.89
CA ASP A 218 10.14 54.45 1.78
C ASP A 218 10.26 55.86 2.36
N ARG A 219 11.51 56.35 2.46
CA ARG A 219 11.81 57.77 2.70
C ARG A 219 12.22 58.39 1.38
N ARG A 220 11.27 59.04 0.71
CA ARG A 220 11.40 60.09 -0.31
C ARG A 220 9.96 60.48 -0.71
N SER A 221 9.41 61.68 -0.58
CA SER A 221 9.88 63.03 -0.27
C SER A 221 8.63 63.88 0.07
N PRO A 222 8.76 65.06 0.70
CA PRO A 222 7.87 66.16 0.36
C PRO A 222 8.65 67.43 0.02
N SER A 223 8.55 67.84 -1.24
CA SER A 223 8.27 69.20 -1.78
C SER A 223 8.73 69.26 -3.24
#